data_AF-F0YEN2-F1
#
_entry.id   AF-F0YEN2-F1
#
_cell.length_a   1.000
_cell.length_b   1.000
_cell.length_c   1.000
_cell.angle_alpha   90.00
_cell.angle_beta   90.00
_cell.angle_gamma   90.00
#
_symmetry.space_group_name_H-M   'P 1'
#
loop_
_entity.id
_entity.type
_entity.pdbx_description
1 polymer ?
#
loop_
_entity_poly.entity_id
_entity_poly.type
_entity_poly.pdbx_seq_one_letter_code
_entity_poly.pdbx_strand_id
1 'polypeptide(L)'
;GDRFRLVEKNKKEGTELFKDGNITHAAKRYKDALGHAAKFRDLNPEQTAQTTKIKVDLHVNMALCWTKLDNVDQALKSAEEALKLEPAHPKALYRRAAAFEKTSKFDEAKKDLNAVLKQNPEDKAALALAKRVDAQLARQKAKAKKMASKMFA
;
A
#
# COMPACT_ATOMS: atom_id res chain seq x y z
N GLY A 1 11.99 22.66 -12.94
CA GLY A 1 12.58 22.07 -14.16
C GLY A 1 11.58 21.16 -14.86
N ASP A 2 11.79 20.86 -16.14
CA ASP A 2 10.82 20.15 -16.99
C ASP A 2 10.42 18.76 -16.46
N ARG A 3 11.34 18.06 -15.78
CA ARG A 3 11.02 16.76 -15.18
C ARG A 3 9.99 16.85 -14.04
N PHE A 4 10.03 17.89 -13.20
CA PHE A 4 9.01 18.08 -12.16
C PHE A 4 7.62 18.26 -12.77
N ARG A 5 7.51 19.06 -13.85
CA ARG A 5 6.26 19.22 -14.60
C ARG A 5 5.75 17.88 -15.15
N LEU A 6 6.64 17.03 -15.68
CA LEU A 6 6.26 15.70 -16.19
C LEU A 6 5.77 14.76 -15.08
N VAL A 7 6.38 14.82 -13.88
CA VAL A 7 5.94 14.05 -12.72
C VAL A 7 4.54 14.49 -12.30
N GLU A 8 4.30 15.80 -12.16
CA GLU A 8 3.01 16.34 -11.76
C GLU A 8 1.92 16.05 -12.80
N LYS A 9 2.22 16.22 -14.09
CA LYS A 9 1.32 15.90 -15.18
C LYS A 9 0.87 14.44 -15.14
N ASN A 10 1.82 13.51 -15.10
CA ASN A 10 1.49 12.07 -15.06
C ASN A 10 0.79 11.68 -13.75
N LYS A 11 1.18 12.24 -12.60
CA LYS A 11 0.47 12.01 -11.33
C LYS A 11 -0.98 12.48 -11.38
N LYS A 12 -1.23 13.66 -11.97
CA LYS A 12 -2.57 14.22 -12.14
C LYS A 12 -3.41 13.37 -13.09
N GLU A 13 -2.88 13.06 -14.28
CA GLU A 13 -3.56 12.21 -15.26
C GLU A 13 -3.88 10.81 -14.68
N GLY A 14 -2.93 10.21 -13.94
CA GLY A 14 -3.18 8.93 -13.27
C GLY A 14 -4.30 9.02 -12.23
N THR A 15 -4.43 10.15 -11.54
CA THR A 15 -5.49 10.39 -10.55
C THR A 15 -6.86 10.57 -11.21
N GLU A 16 -6.94 11.28 -12.33
CA GLU A 16 -8.19 11.41 -13.08
C GLU A 16 -8.61 10.07 -13.68
N LEU A 17 -7.70 9.34 -14.33
CA LEU A 17 -7.96 7.99 -14.84
C LEU A 17 -8.43 7.03 -13.75
N PHE A 18 -7.88 7.15 -12.54
CA PHE A 18 -8.30 6.34 -11.41
C PHE A 18 -9.74 6.65 -10.98
N LYS A 19 -10.11 7.94 -10.91
CA LYS A 19 -11.48 8.37 -10.59
C LYS A 19 -12.47 7.91 -11.65
N ASP A 20 -12.08 7.93 -12.92
CA ASP A 20 -12.88 7.46 -14.06
C ASP A 20 -12.97 5.92 -14.14
N GLY A 21 -12.37 5.20 -13.19
CA GLY A 21 -12.37 3.74 -13.15
C GLY A 21 -11.40 3.08 -14.14
N ASN A 22 -10.60 3.86 -14.87
CA ASN A 22 -9.58 3.35 -15.79
C ASN A 22 -8.28 2.99 -15.04
N ILE A 23 -8.36 1.95 -14.20
CA ILE A 23 -7.33 1.60 -13.22
C ILE A 23 -6.00 1.20 -13.87
N THR A 24 -6.04 0.46 -14.99
CA THR A 24 -4.82 0.02 -15.69
C THR A 24 -4.03 1.22 -16.24
N HIS A 25 -4.73 2.18 -16.85
CA HIS A 25 -4.08 3.38 -17.36
C HIS A 25 -3.61 4.31 -16.23
N ALA A 26 -4.34 4.36 -15.11
CA ALA A 26 -3.90 5.05 -13.90
C ALA A 26 -2.56 4.50 -13.39
N ALA A 27 -2.45 3.17 -13.24
CA ALA A 27 -1.21 2.52 -12.82
C ALA A 27 -0.04 2.82 -13.75
N LYS A 28 -0.28 2.84 -15.07
CA LYS A 28 0.72 3.21 -16.08
C LYS A 28 1.20 4.65 -15.88
N ARG A 29 0.30 5.61 -15.68
CA ARG A 29 0.67 7.02 -15.45
C ARG A 29 1.46 7.22 -14.17
N TYR A 30 1.09 6.54 -13.08
CA TYR A 30 1.89 6.60 -11.85
C TYR A 30 3.31 6.02 -12.06
N LYS A 31 3.44 4.93 -12.83
CA LYS A 31 4.74 4.37 -13.20
C LYS A 31 5.58 5.34 -14.04
N ASP A 32 4.97 6.02 -15.01
CA ASP A 32 5.64 7.03 -15.84
C ASP A 32 6.12 8.21 -14.98
N ALA A 33 5.28 8.71 -14.06
CA ALA A 33 5.67 9.73 -13.08
C ALA A 33 6.86 9.28 -12.23
N LEU A 34 6.85 8.03 -11.74
CA LEU A 34 7.95 7.48 -10.95
C LEU A 34 9.25 7.39 -11.77
N GLY A 35 9.15 7.02 -13.05
CA GLY A 35 10.29 6.98 -13.98
C GLY A 35 10.93 8.35 -14.19
N HIS A 36 10.14 9.43 -14.20
CA HIS A 36 10.68 10.79 -14.21
C HIS A 36 11.29 11.21 -12.86
N ALA A 37 10.63 10.89 -11.74
CA ALA A 37 11.12 11.19 -10.40
C ALA A 37 12.43 10.46 -10.05
N ALA A 38 12.65 9.27 -10.61
CA ALA A 38 13.90 8.51 -10.46
C ALA A 38 15.11 9.16 -11.16
N LYS A 39 14.86 10.10 -12.09
CA LYS A 39 15.89 10.83 -12.86
C LYS A 39 16.24 12.20 -12.27
N PHE A 40 15.70 12.55 -11.11
CA PHE A 40 16.16 13.73 -10.39
C PHE A 40 17.60 13.51 -9.88
N ARG A 41 18.42 14.55 -9.99
CA ARG A 41 19.84 14.59 -9.63
C ARG A 41 20.10 15.92 -8.92
N ASP A 42 21.15 15.97 -8.12
CA ASP A 42 21.65 17.20 -7.49
C ASP A 42 20.56 17.99 -6.75
N LEU A 43 19.71 17.26 -6.02
CA LEU A 43 18.62 17.84 -5.24
C LEU A 43 19.17 18.43 -3.95
N ASN A 44 18.73 19.64 -3.61
CA ASN A 44 18.94 20.16 -2.27
C ASN A 44 18.06 19.40 -1.25
N PRO A 45 18.25 19.60 0.08
CA PRO A 45 17.48 18.88 1.10
C PRO A 45 15.95 19.06 0.99
N GLU A 46 15.49 20.26 0.66
CA GLU A 46 14.06 20.56 0.51
C GLU A 46 13.45 19.80 -0.69
N GLN A 47 14.11 19.86 -1.84
CA GLN A 47 13.70 19.14 -3.05
C GLN A 47 13.78 17.63 -2.86
N THR A 48 14.75 17.15 -2.07
CA THR A 48 14.86 15.74 -1.71
C THR A 48 13.64 15.32 -0.90
N ALA A 49 13.28 16.07 0.14
CA ALA A 49 12.09 15.79 0.94
C ALA A 49 10.80 15.84 0.10
N GLN A 50 10.66 16.83 -0.78
CA GLN A 50 9.53 16.94 -1.70
C GLN A 50 9.47 15.74 -2.66
N THR A 51 10.60 15.34 -3.23
CA THR A 51 10.70 14.18 -4.13
C THR A 51 10.35 12.89 -3.41
N THR A 52 10.81 12.70 -2.18
CA THR A 52 10.48 11.53 -1.37
C THR A 52 8.97 11.43 -1.14
N LYS A 53 8.31 12.53 -0.74
CA LYS A 53 6.84 12.57 -0.60
C LYS A 53 6.12 12.22 -1.89
N ILE A 54 6.58 12.75 -3.03
CA ILE A 54 6.00 12.41 -4.33
C ILE A 54 6.14 10.92 -4.63
N LYS A 55 7.30 10.32 -4.39
CA LYS A 55 7.53 8.89 -4.62
C LYS A 55 6.65 8.04 -3.71
N VAL A 56 6.50 8.39 -2.44
CA VAL A 56 5.58 7.72 -1.49
C VAL A 56 4.15 7.76 -2.03
N ASP A 57 3.65 8.93 -2.42
CA ASP A 57 2.30 9.07 -3.00
C ASP A 57 2.09 8.19 -4.24
N LEU A 58 3.07 8.16 -5.15
CA LEU A 58 3.00 7.35 -6.37
C LEU A 58 2.93 5.87 -6.04
N HIS A 59 3.78 5.39 -5.12
CA HIS A 59 3.78 4.00 -4.68
C HIS A 59 2.48 3.60 -3.96
N VAL A 60 1.93 4.48 -3.12
CA VAL A 60 0.63 4.27 -2.44
C VAL A 60 -0.53 4.18 -3.44
N ASN A 61 -0.53 5.04 -4.45
CA ASN A 61 -1.55 5.02 -5.49
C ASN A 61 -1.41 3.81 -6.40
N MET A 62 -0.18 3.39 -6.74
CA MET A 62 0.06 2.15 -7.45
C MET A 62 -0.42 0.93 -6.65
N ALA A 63 -0.12 0.87 -5.35
CA ALA A 63 -0.61 -0.21 -4.49
C ALA A 63 -2.14 -0.32 -4.51
N LEU A 64 -2.84 0.81 -4.47
CA LEU A 64 -4.29 0.87 -4.61
C LEU A 64 -4.76 0.37 -5.98
N CYS A 65 -4.11 0.78 -7.07
CA CYS A 65 -4.45 0.32 -8.42
C CYS A 65 -4.30 -1.20 -8.52
N TRP A 66 -3.17 -1.74 -8.06
CA TRP A 66 -2.91 -3.18 -8.11
C TRP A 66 -3.88 -3.98 -7.25
N THR A 67 -4.26 -3.48 -6.07
CA THR A 67 -5.31 -4.10 -5.25
C THR A 67 -6.66 -4.16 -5.99
N LYS A 68 -7.03 -3.11 -6.73
CA LYS A 68 -8.25 -3.07 -7.55
C LYS A 68 -8.19 -3.97 -8.78
N LEU A 69 -7.00 -4.20 -9.33
CA LEU A 69 -6.74 -5.14 -10.43
C LEU A 69 -6.52 -6.58 -9.94
N ASP A 70 -6.74 -6.84 -8.66
CA ASP A 70 -6.50 -8.12 -7.98
C ASP A 70 -5.07 -8.68 -8.13
N ASN A 71 -4.11 -7.83 -8.47
CA ASN A 71 -2.70 -8.18 -8.53
C ASN A 71 -2.04 -7.93 -7.18
N VAL A 72 -2.18 -8.89 -6.27
CA VAL A 72 -1.76 -8.74 -4.87
C VAL A 72 -0.24 -8.59 -4.73
N ASP A 73 0.54 -9.28 -5.56
CA ASP A 73 2.01 -9.22 -5.50
C ASP A 73 2.53 -7.81 -5.84
N GLN A 74 1.98 -7.19 -6.89
CA GLN A 74 2.35 -5.82 -7.24
C GLN A 74 1.83 -4.80 -6.21
N ALA A 75 0.69 -5.07 -5.56
CA ALA A 75 0.18 -4.25 -4.48
C ALA A 75 1.12 -4.26 -3.27
N LEU A 76 1.57 -5.45 -2.84
CA LEU A 76 2.54 -5.61 -1.75
C LEU A 76 3.84 -4.89 -2.07
N LYS A 77 4.44 -5.17 -3.24
CA LYS A 77 5.69 -4.54 -3.66
C LYS A 77 5.58 -3.02 -3.66
N SER A 78 4.49 -2.47 -4.19
CA SER A 78 4.30 -1.02 -4.24
C SER A 78 4.16 -0.42 -2.84
N ALA A 79 3.41 -1.06 -1.94
CA ALA A 79 3.27 -0.60 -0.57
C ALA A 79 4.60 -0.69 0.21
N GLU A 80 5.40 -1.74 -0.02
CA GLU A 80 6.74 -1.89 0.56
C GLU A 80 7.70 -0.79 0.10
N GLU A 81 7.71 -0.43 -1.18
CA GLU A 81 8.54 0.68 -1.67
C GLU A 81 8.12 2.02 -1.04
N ALA A 82 6.83 2.27 -0.82
CA ALA A 82 6.38 3.43 -0.06
C ALA A 82 6.90 3.41 1.39
N LEU A 83 6.87 2.25 2.05
CA LEU A 83 7.30 2.09 3.45
C LEU A 83 8.82 2.12 3.61
N LYS A 84 9.60 1.76 2.59
CA LYS A 84 11.06 1.98 2.59
C LYS A 84 11.41 3.45 2.65
N LEU A 85 10.60 4.30 2.02
CA LEU A 85 10.78 5.75 2.01
C LEU A 85 10.18 6.42 3.26
N GLU A 86 9.01 5.96 3.70
CA GLU A 86 8.31 6.47 4.88
C GLU A 86 7.70 5.30 5.70
N PRO A 87 8.45 4.75 6.67
CA PRO A 87 8.09 3.51 7.37
C PRO A 87 6.76 3.52 8.13
N ALA A 88 6.27 4.70 8.51
CA ALA A 88 5.04 4.87 9.27
C ALA A 88 3.88 5.40 8.44
N HIS A 89 4.00 5.50 7.11
CA HIS A 89 2.98 6.14 6.28
C HIS A 89 1.62 5.40 6.35
N PRO A 90 0.55 6.01 6.90
CA PRO A 90 -0.69 5.29 7.24
C PRO A 90 -1.36 4.61 6.06
N LYS A 91 -1.43 5.29 4.91
CA LYS A 91 -2.04 4.69 3.71
C LYS A 91 -1.19 3.54 3.18
N ALA A 92 0.13 3.58 3.29
CA ALA A 92 0.98 2.50 2.78
C ALA A 92 0.85 1.25 3.66
N LEU A 93 0.87 1.43 4.99
CA LEU A 93 0.59 0.37 5.96
C LEU A 93 -0.78 -0.27 5.71
N TYR A 94 -1.83 0.55 5.56
CA TYR A 94 -3.17 0.06 5.27
C TYR A 94 -3.24 -0.76 3.97
N ARG A 95 -2.60 -0.28 2.89
CA ARG A 95 -2.59 -0.99 1.59
C ARG A 95 -1.86 -2.32 1.70
N ARG A 96 -0.73 -2.37 2.42
CA ARG A 96 0.02 -3.61 2.67
C ARG A 96 -0.79 -4.59 3.52
N ALA A 97 -1.46 -4.11 4.57
CA ALA A 97 -2.36 -4.92 5.39
C ALA A 97 -3.52 -5.54 4.58
N ALA A 98 -4.15 -4.75 3.70
CA ALA A 98 -5.22 -5.25 2.82
C ALA A 98 -4.71 -6.33 1.84
N ALA A 99 -3.47 -6.20 1.36
CA ALA A 99 -2.85 -7.19 0.51
C ALA A 99 -2.42 -8.46 1.29
N PHE A 100 -2.00 -8.31 2.55
CA PHE A 100 -1.76 -9.42 3.47
C PHE A 100 -3.05 -10.18 3.84
N GLU A 101 -4.17 -9.48 4.01
CA GLU A 101 -5.50 -10.11 4.19
C GLU A 101 -5.80 -11.05 3.02
N LYS A 102 -5.57 -10.60 1.78
CA LYS A 102 -5.79 -11.42 0.58
C LYS A 102 -4.86 -12.64 0.48
N THR A 103 -3.64 -12.55 0.99
CA THR A 103 -2.65 -13.65 0.99
C THR A 103 -2.68 -14.48 2.28
N SER A 104 -3.70 -14.31 3.12
CA SER A 104 -3.85 -15.00 4.41
C SER A 104 -2.69 -14.81 5.40
N LYS A 105 -1.91 -13.74 5.23
CA LYS A 105 -0.82 -13.32 6.13
C LYS A 105 -1.38 -12.44 7.25
N PHE A 106 -2.28 -13.02 8.05
CA PHE A 106 -3.12 -12.27 8.98
C PHE A 106 -2.34 -11.64 10.14
N ASP A 107 -1.27 -12.27 10.61
CA ASP A 107 -0.42 -11.71 11.67
C ASP A 107 0.32 -10.44 11.18
N GLU A 108 0.83 -10.45 9.95
CA GLU A 108 1.46 -9.29 9.32
C GLU A 108 0.44 -8.18 9.05
N ALA A 109 -0.74 -8.52 8.53
CA ALA A 109 -1.83 -7.57 8.35
C ALA A 109 -2.21 -6.87 9.67
N LYS A 110 -2.31 -7.64 10.76
CA LYS A 110 -2.64 -7.10 12.09
C LYS A 110 -1.58 -6.13 12.60
N LYS A 111 -0.29 -6.43 12.40
CA LYS A 111 0.81 -5.52 12.80
C LYS A 111 0.69 -4.16 12.09
N ASP A 112 0.48 -4.18 10.78
CA ASP A 112 0.32 -2.96 9.99
C ASP A 112 -0.92 -2.16 10.42
N LEU A 113 -2.05 -2.83 10.68
CA LEU A 113 -3.29 -2.19 11.13
C LEU A 113 -3.17 -1.57 12.51
N ASN A 114 -2.47 -2.23 13.44
CA ASN A 114 -2.19 -1.64 14.75
C ASN A 114 -1.36 -0.36 14.61
N ALA A 115 -0.40 -0.32 13.68
CA ALA A 115 0.39 0.89 13.43
C ALA A 115 -0.44 2.02 12.80
N VAL A 116 -1.41 1.70 11.94
CA VAL A 116 -2.38 2.70 11.42
C VAL A 116 -3.27 3.22 12.54
N LEU A 117 -3.87 2.33 13.33
CA LEU A 117 -4.81 2.68 14.41
C LEU A 117 -4.13 3.39 15.58
N LYS A 118 -2.84 3.18 15.80
CA LYS A 118 -2.05 3.97 16.77
C LYS A 118 -1.96 5.45 16.37
N GLN A 119 -1.92 5.74 15.07
CA GLN A 119 -1.85 7.11 14.55
C GLN A 119 -3.24 7.74 14.42
N ASN A 120 -4.21 6.96 13.96
CA ASN A 120 -5.61 7.37 13.87
C ASN A 120 -6.53 6.27 14.42
N PRO A 121 -6.88 6.32 15.72
CA PRO A 121 -7.74 5.31 16.35
C PRO A 121 -9.14 5.22 15.75
N GLU A 122 -9.62 6.29 15.10
CA GLU A 122 -10.97 6.39 14.55
C GLU A 122 -11.03 6.08 13.03
N ASP A 123 -9.93 5.61 12.43
CA ASP A 123 -9.93 5.22 11.02
C ASP A 123 -10.89 4.04 10.78
N LYS A 124 -12.08 4.37 10.27
CA LYS A 124 -13.16 3.40 10.03
C LYS A 124 -12.74 2.28 9.09
N ALA A 125 -11.90 2.57 8.09
CA ALA A 125 -11.45 1.57 7.12
C ALA A 125 -10.46 0.60 7.77
N ALA A 126 -9.54 1.11 8.59
CA ALA A 126 -8.59 0.30 9.35
C ALA A 126 -9.30 -0.55 10.42
N LEU A 127 -10.25 0.01 11.17
CA LEU A 127 -11.05 -0.72 12.16
C LEU A 127 -11.84 -1.86 11.52
N ALA A 128 -12.50 -1.61 10.38
CA ALA A 128 -13.26 -2.63 9.67
C ALA A 128 -12.36 -3.76 9.16
N LEU A 129 -11.18 -3.43 8.60
CA LEU A 129 -10.21 -4.41 8.13
C LEU A 129 -9.62 -5.21 9.31
N ALA A 130 -9.27 -4.56 10.43
CA ALA A 130 -8.76 -5.22 11.62
C ALA A 130 -9.74 -6.26 12.17
N LYS A 131 -11.03 -5.92 12.24
CA LYS A 131 -12.08 -6.85 12.67
C LYS A 131 -12.15 -8.11 11.79
N ARG A 132 -12.01 -7.96 10.46
CA ARG A 132 -12.00 -9.10 9.53
C ARG A 132 -10.75 -9.96 9.71
N VAL A 133 -9.58 -9.33 9.77
CA VAL A 133 -8.28 -9.98 9.97
C VAL A 133 -8.27 -10.76 11.29
N ASP A 134 -8.76 -10.17 12.38
CA ASP A 134 -8.83 -10.83 13.68
C ASP A 134 -9.74 -12.07 13.66
N ALA A 135 -10.90 -11.98 13.00
CA ALA A 135 -11.81 -13.11 12.85
C ALA A 135 -11.17 -14.25 12.02
N GLN A 136 -10.44 -13.92 10.95
CA GLN A 136 -9.73 -14.90 10.13
C GLN A 136 -8.58 -15.56 10.89
N LEU A 137 -7.78 -14.77 11.62
CA LEU A 137 -6.69 -15.27 12.45
C LEU A 137 -7.20 -16.22 13.54
N ALA A 138 -8.29 -15.87 14.22
CA ALA A 138 -8.91 -16.73 15.23
C ALA A 138 -9.37 -18.07 14.62
N ARG A 139 -10.00 -18.03 13.43
CA ARG A 139 -10.40 -19.23 12.69
C ARG A 139 -9.21 -20.10 12.30
N GLN A 140 -8.11 -19.50 11.84
CA GLN A 140 -6.88 -20.21 11.46
C GLN A 140 -6.27 -20.93 12.68
N LYS A 141 -6.17 -20.23 13.82
CA LYS A 141 -5.66 -20.79 15.09
C LYS A 141 -6.54 -21.93 15.60
N ALA A 142 -7.86 -21.79 15.55
CA ALA A 142 -8.79 -22.84 15.95
C ALA A 142 -8.66 -24.09 15.07
N LYS A 143 -8.56 -23.92 13.74
CA LYS A 143 -8.33 -25.02 12.80
C LYS A 143 -6.99 -25.72 13.07
N ALA A 144 -5.92 -24.95 13.26
CA ALA A 144 -4.59 -25.50 13.56
C ALA A 144 -4.60 -26.33 14.86
N LYS A 145 -5.22 -25.83 15.94
CA LYS A 145 -5.36 -26.56 17.21
C LYS A 145 -6.13 -27.87 17.03
N LYS A 146 -7.23 -27.86 16.28
CA LYS A 146 -8.04 -29.06 16.00
C LYS A 146 -7.25 -30.09 15.18
N MET A 147 -6.48 -29.65 14.19
CA MET A 147 -5.62 -30.53 13.39
C MET A 147 -4.51 -31.17 14.24
N ALA A 148 -3.82 -30.37 15.05
CA ALA A 148 -2.80 -30.87 15.96
C ALA A 148 -3.36 -31.93 16.93
N SER A 149 -4.51 -31.65 17.57
CA SER A 149 -5.14 -32.59 18.50
C SER A 149 -5.54 -33.93 17.86
N LYS A 150 -5.83 -33.96 16.55
CA LYS A 150 -6.15 -35.19 15.82
C LYS A 150 -4.91 -35.99 15.37
N MET A 151 -3.76 -35.33 15.26
CA MET A 151 -2.52 -35.96 14.82
C MET A 151 -1.80 -36.69 15.97
N PHE A 152 -2.06 -36.26 17.22
CA PHE A 152 -1.49 -36.84 18.44
C PHE A 152 -2.47 -37.71 19.24
N ALA A 153 -3.66 -37.98 18.69
CA ALA A 153 -4.65 -38.92 19.23
C ALA A 153 -4.70 -40.16 18.33
#